data_AF-A0A2Z6D1W6-F1
#
_entry.id   AF-A0A2Z6D1W6-F1
#
_cell.length_a   1.000
_cell.length_b   1.000
_cell.length_c   1.000
_cell.angle_alpha   90.00
_cell.angle_beta   90.00
_cell.angle_gamma   90.00
#
_symmetry.space_group_name_H-M   'P 1'
#
loop_
_entity.id
_entity.type
_entity.pdbx_description
1 polymer ?
#
loop_
_entity_poly.entity_id
_entity_poly.type
_entity_poly.pdbx_seq_one_letter_code
_entity_poly.pdbx_strand_id
1 'polypeptide(L)'
;MSNVLKEELSKQESSQIRSNIERIISSYRHIWDIYTELLQNSADAIIEQFGEENISQGTIALEISPDERIITIIDNGVGIEESAISKILVTGKSLKRERDAGKFGFMGYGFTFVAFQSEYLQIESIKNRKKASRTYRDLYKFVYSGSDIPNSEEEDSGEQAKDVDEKNGTRISLKFPLKFPEEVVEESLAATFRIAKSDKTIIAVLRTQSIVGILDTVFNAGSCFEFSLSISGRIVPVKTGYLTIREVVKSVLNSELQFYDRLTQYEKFVEGTENLPTNLKDQARKAIVLDETIDDIKIGTINPLHARIFISATSKSHINQYNDQFRNEDGISYDFALEHGLWLSICGMPIGVCLDPFDHSNYLPYTVIVDIKDMSVRKELDAGRKGISAYRMKQIAETVLEILKQRNFIKYRRYIVGGGDSRINNPLYDPKEELTRISNSKKWFDSILTQKYFPPVEEQEVISLFVELIAQKILRGYYLKVLSGYQVYDGLYEYRLDQTVEVEYSENNNLGIHKNIFNANGKSLKKEILIEFKRELDSIYKDISSNKKDISHIDILVVWDVNFKDKEKLQRDKGDILTEKDITTNVFYGVTHQLFGGSRQQPLPIIELKKILELVFNYQG
;
A
#
# COMPACT_ATOMS: atom_id res chain seq x y z
N MET A 1 -21.26 18.31 -45.00
CA MET A 1 -20.52 18.93 -43.88
C MET A 1 -19.37 17.98 -43.55
N SER A 2 -18.12 18.35 -43.88
CA SER A 2 -16.97 17.56 -43.43
C SER A 2 -16.92 17.65 -41.91
N ASN A 3 -16.71 16.51 -41.26
CA ASN A 3 -16.55 16.48 -39.82
C ASN A 3 -15.17 17.05 -39.53
N VAL A 4 -15.11 18.34 -39.19
CA VAL A 4 -13.89 19.09 -38.85
C VAL A 4 -13.05 18.36 -37.81
N LEU A 5 -13.70 17.66 -36.86
CA LEU A 5 -13.03 16.82 -35.86
C LEU A 5 -12.28 15.63 -36.50
N LYS A 6 -12.84 15.04 -37.56
CA LYS A 6 -12.29 13.87 -38.27
C LYS A 6 -11.16 14.27 -39.22
N GLU A 7 -11.22 15.48 -39.79
CA GLU A 7 -10.13 16.08 -40.57
C GLU A 7 -8.94 16.47 -39.69
N GLU A 8 -9.17 17.10 -38.52
CA GLU A 8 -8.15 17.38 -37.50
C GLU A 8 -7.47 16.10 -36.96
N LEU A 9 -8.25 15.06 -36.65
CA LEU A 9 -7.72 13.77 -36.18
C LEU A 9 -6.87 13.02 -37.22
N SER A 10 -7.05 13.31 -38.52
CA SER A 10 -6.34 12.64 -39.62
C SER A 10 -5.01 13.29 -40.01
N LYS A 11 -4.74 14.49 -39.48
CA LYS A 11 -3.48 15.21 -39.65
C LYS A 11 -2.86 15.41 -38.28
N GLN A 12 -2.38 14.32 -37.66
CA GLN A 12 -1.52 14.50 -36.51
C GLN A 12 -0.23 15.16 -37.00
N GLU A 13 -0.14 16.48 -36.79
CA GLU A 13 1.12 17.20 -36.93
C GLU A 13 2.16 16.60 -35.98
N SER A 14 3.45 16.69 -36.32
CA SER A 14 4.55 16.14 -35.51
C SER A 14 4.50 16.59 -34.03
N SER A 15 3.91 17.77 -33.77
CA SER A 15 3.64 18.31 -32.43
C SER A 15 2.67 17.45 -31.60
N GLN A 16 1.62 16.90 -32.20
CA GLN A 16 0.64 16.06 -31.52
C GLN A 16 1.22 14.68 -31.19
N ILE A 17 2.02 14.11 -32.11
CA ILE A 17 2.74 12.84 -31.88
C ILE A 17 3.73 13.01 -30.72
N ARG A 18 4.50 14.10 -30.73
CA ARG A 18 5.42 14.47 -29.66
C ARG A 18 4.73 14.54 -28.30
N SER A 19 3.64 15.31 -28.21
CA SER A 19 2.86 15.46 -26.97
C SER A 19 2.27 14.13 -26.49
N ASN A 20 1.85 13.26 -27.41
CA ASN A 20 1.34 11.93 -27.06
C ASN A 20 2.43 11.03 -26.47
N ILE A 21 3.63 11.03 -27.05
CA ILE A 21 4.77 10.26 -26.55
C ILE A 21 5.21 10.78 -25.18
N GLU A 22 5.29 12.10 -25.01
CA GLU A 22 5.61 12.73 -23.73
C GLU A 22 4.60 12.33 -22.64
N ARG A 23 3.30 12.33 -22.95
CA ARG A 23 2.25 11.85 -22.04
C ARG A 23 2.41 10.38 -21.69
N ILE A 24 2.75 9.53 -22.67
CA ILE A 24 3.03 8.12 -22.44
C ILE A 24 4.20 7.99 -21.46
N ILE A 25 5.33 8.67 -21.70
CA ILE A 25 6.50 8.62 -20.81
C ILE A 25 6.13 9.06 -19.40
N SER A 26 5.41 10.17 -19.25
CA SER A 26 4.97 10.69 -17.95
C SER A 26 3.94 9.80 -17.22
N SER A 27 3.33 8.83 -17.91
CA SER A 27 2.29 7.97 -17.34
C SER A 27 2.84 6.76 -16.59
N TYR A 28 4.05 6.32 -16.91
CA TYR A 28 4.76 5.26 -16.19
C TYR A 28 5.38 5.83 -14.92
N ARG A 29 5.25 5.08 -13.82
CA ARG A 29 5.61 5.58 -12.48
C ARG A 29 6.74 4.80 -11.82
N HIS A 30 6.93 3.55 -12.21
CA HIS A 30 7.90 2.70 -11.56
C HIS A 30 9.20 2.67 -12.35
N ILE A 31 10.31 2.83 -11.63
CA ILE A 31 11.66 2.83 -12.21
C ILE A 31 12.03 1.49 -12.87
N TRP A 32 11.30 0.41 -12.58
CA TRP A 32 11.50 -0.90 -13.22
C TRP A 32 10.61 -1.13 -14.45
N ASP A 33 9.72 -0.21 -14.81
CA ASP A 33 8.77 -0.41 -15.92
C ASP A 33 9.49 -0.72 -17.24
N ILE A 34 10.68 -0.15 -17.47
CA ILE A 34 11.53 -0.43 -18.64
C ILE A 34 11.79 -1.94 -18.80
N TYR A 35 12.19 -2.62 -17.71
CA TYR A 35 12.41 -4.07 -17.73
C TYR A 35 11.10 -4.81 -18.00
N THR A 36 10.03 -4.40 -17.32
CA THR A 36 8.75 -5.11 -17.41
C THR A 36 8.17 -5.06 -18.82
N GLU A 37 8.25 -3.92 -19.52
CA GLU A 37 7.67 -3.77 -20.86
C GLU A 37 8.45 -4.57 -21.91
N LEU A 38 9.79 -4.62 -21.79
CA LEU A 38 10.62 -5.45 -22.66
C LEU A 38 10.29 -6.94 -22.45
N LEU A 39 10.28 -7.40 -21.20
CA LEU A 39 10.00 -8.80 -20.85
C LEU A 39 8.58 -9.24 -21.25
N GLN A 40 7.59 -8.36 -21.07
CA GLN A 40 6.20 -8.61 -21.51
C GLN A 40 6.12 -8.82 -23.02
N ASN A 41 6.82 -7.99 -23.81
CA ASN A 41 6.82 -8.11 -25.26
C ASN A 41 7.45 -9.43 -25.73
N SER A 42 8.57 -9.83 -25.13
CA SER A 42 9.23 -11.10 -25.41
C SER A 42 8.38 -12.31 -25.00
N ALA A 43 7.74 -12.27 -23.82
CA ALA A 43 6.86 -13.36 -23.37
C ALA A 43 5.65 -13.54 -24.30
N ASP A 44 5.05 -12.44 -24.77
CA ASP A 44 3.98 -12.51 -25.76
C ASP A 44 4.45 -13.08 -27.11
N ALA A 45 5.66 -12.71 -27.56
CA ALA A 45 6.21 -13.21 -28.82
C ALA A 45 6.46 -14.72 -28.74
N ILE A 46 6.89 -15.21 -27.58
CA ILE A 46 7.02 -16.65 -27.27
C ILE A 46 5.65 -17.33 -27.27
N ILE A 47 4.64 -16.75 -26.63
CA ILE A 47 3.28 -17.32 -26.62
C ILE A 47 2.69 -17.38 -28.04
N GLU A 48 2.89 -16.34 -28.86
CA GLU A 48 2.45 -16.35 -30.27
C GLU A 48 3.17 -17.42 -31.10
N GLN A 49 4.42 -17.75 -30.77
CA GLN A 49 5.23 -18.75 -31.48
C GLN A 49 4.93 -20.19 -31.04
N PHE A 50 4.79 -20.45 -29.75
CA PHE A 50 4.75 -21.82 -29.19
C PHE A 50 3.39 -22.21 -28.57
N GLY A 51 2.54 -21.23 -28.25
CA GLY A 51 1.34 -21.44 -27.43
C GLY A 51 1.64 -21.37 -25.92
N GLU A 52 0.59 -21.20 -25.11
CA GLU A 52 0.75 -21.07 -23.65
C GLU A 52 1.20 -22.39 -23.00
N GLU A 53 0.68 -23.51 -23.49
CA GLU A 53 0.98 -24.86 -23.01
C GLU A 53 2.44 -25.27 -23.25
N ASN A 54 3.11 -24.65 -24.21
CA ASN A 54 4.51 -24.91 -24.56
C ASN A 54 5.43 -23.71 -24.26
N ILE A 55 5.03 -22.81 -23.36
CA ILE A 55 5.81 -21.61 -23.01
C ILE A 55 7.25 -21.93 -22.56
N SER A 56 7.50 -23.14 -22.06
CA SER A 56 8.83 -23.63 -21.68
C SER A 56 9.79 -23.88 -22.84
N GLN A 57 9.32 -23.88 -24.09
CA GLN A 57 10.20 -23.84 -25.27
C GLN A 57 10.74 -22.43 -25.53
N GLY A 58 10.15 -21.41 -24.89
CA GLY A 58 10.59 -20.03 -24.96
C GLY A 58 11.87 -19.79 -24.18
N THR A 59 12.72 -18.91 -24.71
CA THR A 59 13.94 -18.44 -24.06
C THR A 59 13.96 -16.92 -24.10
N ILE A 60 14.22 -16.28 -22.97
CA ILE A 60 14.45 -14.83 -22.87
C ILE A 60 15.81 -14.60 -22.21
N ALA A 61 16.67 -13.80 -22.84
CA ALA A 61 17.90 -13.30 -22.26
C ALA A 61 17.80 -11.79 -22.05
N LEU A 62 18.12 -11.33 -20.84
CA LEU A 62 18.21 -9.92 -20.49
C LEU A 62 19.66 -9.60 -20.09
N GLU A 63 20.29 -8.68 -20.81
CA GLU A 63 21.63 -8.19 -20.55
C GLU A 63 21.55 -6.72 -20.15
N ILE A 64 22.21 -6.35 -19.05
CA ILE A 64 22.21 -4.98 -18.53
C ILE A 64 23.65 -4.55 -18.26
N SER A 65 24.06 -3.40 -18.77
CA SER A 65 25.32 -2.75 -18.40
C SER A 65 25.00 -1.46 -17.64
N PRO A 66 24.91 -1.48 -16.30
CA PRO A 66 24.38 -0.37 -15.51
C PRO A 66 25.15 0.94 -15.67
N ASP A 67 26.49 0.88 -15.76
CA ASP A 67 27.32 2.07 -15.84
C ASP A 67 27.28 2.74 -17.22
N GLU A 68 27.00 1.97 -18.27
CA GLU A 68 26.84 2.46 -19.64
C GLU A 68 25.38 2.75 -20.01
N ARG A 69 24.44 2.44 -19.10
CA ARG A 69 22.98 2.46 -19.32
C ARG A 69 22.57 1.70 -20.58
N ILE A 70 23.07 0.48 -20.75
CA ILE A 70 22.72 -0.40 -21.87
C ILE A 70 21.81 -1.51 -21.40
N ILE A 71 20.76 -1.80 -22.18
CA ILE A 71 19.89 -2.96 -22.02
C ILE A 71 19.80 -3.70 -23.35
N THR A 72 20.07 -5.00 -23.35
CA THR A 72 19.78 -5.88 -24.47
C THR A 72 18.77 -6.93 -24.03
N ILE A 73 17.70 -7.11 -24.79
CA ILE A 73 16.78 -8.24 -24.62
C ILE A 73 16.76 -9.10 -25.88
N ILE A 74 16.79 -10.42 -25.70
CA ILE A 74 16.78 -11.40 -26.78
C ILE A 74 15.71 -12.43 -26.47
N ASP A 75 14.86 -12.74 -27.45
CA ASP A 75 13.90 -13.83 -27.36
C ASP A 75 13.86 -14.67 -28.63
N ASN A 76 13.40 -15.92 -28.49
CA ASN A 76 13.17 -16.87 -29.57
C ASN A 76 11.70 -16.91 -30.01
N GLY A 77 10.97 -15.81 -29.84
CA GLY A 77 9.56 -15.70 -30.19
C GLY A 77 9.32 -15.64 -31.70
N VAL A 78 8.12 -15.21 -32.09
CA VAL A 78 7.64 -15.26 -33.49
C VAL A 78 8.40 -14.34 -34.46
N GLY A 79 9.15 -13.37 -33.93
CA GLY A 79 9.83 -12.35 -34.71
C GLY A 79 8.89 -11.33 -35.36
N ILE A 80 9.46 -10.36 -36.07
CA ILE A 80 8.77 -9.22 -36.67
C ILE A 80 9.12 -9.17 -38.16
N GLU A 81 8.10 -9.02 -39.02
CA GLU A 81 8.32 -8.81 -40.45
C GLU A 81 8.99 -7.45 -40.69
N GLU A 82 9.89 -7.35 -41.67
CA GLU A 82 10.60 -6.11 -42.00
C GLU A 82 9.66 -4.91 -42.14
N SER A 83 8.56 -5.07 -42.87
CA SER A 83 7.54 -4.04 -43.11
C SER A 83 6.78 -3.56 -41.85
N ALA A 84 7.05 -4.17 -40.70
CA ALA A 84 6.38 -3.92 -39.44
C ALA A 84 7.33 -3.49 -38.30
N ILE A 85 8.65 -3.57 -38.47
CA ILE A 85 9.62 -3.20 -37.42
C ILE A 85 9.47 -1.73 -37.03
N SER A 86 9.41 -0.81 -37.98
CA SER A 86 9.26 0.62 -37.67
C SER A 86 7.85 0.95 -37.11
N LYS A 87 6.85 0.08 -37.37
CA LYS A 87 5.47 0.29 -36.89
C LYS A 87 5.32 0.08 -35.39
N ILE A 88 6.15 -0.74 -34.75
CA ILE A 88 6.05 -1.01 -33.30
C ILE A 88 6.50 0.19 -32.45
N LEU A 89 7.16 1.19 -33.04
CA LEU A 89 7.49 2.45 -32.39
C LEU A 89 6.30 3.42 -32.31
N VAL A 90 5.28 3.24 -33.16
CA VAL A 90 4.15 4.16 -33.28
C VAL A 90 3.18 3.99 -32.12
N THR A 91 2.89 5.10 -31.43
CA THR A 91 1.99 5.14 -30.26
C THR A 91 0.63 4.49 -30.54
N GLY A 92 0.23 3.52 -29.73
CA GLY A 92 -1.10 2.93 -29.79
C GLY A 92 -1.31 1.94 -30.94
N LYS A 93 -0.30 1.74 -31.80
CA LYS A 93 -0.26 0.66 -32.79
C LYS A 93 0.53 -0.52 -32.22
N SER A 94 -0.20 -1.45 -31.62
CA SER A 94 0.32 -2.80 -31.39
C SER A 94 -0.14 -3.68 -32.55
N LEU A 95 0.80 -4.37 -33.22
CA LEU A 95 0.50 -5.42 -34.21
C LEU A 95 -0.41 -6.51 -33.64
N LYS A 96 -0.45 -6.64 -32.30
CA LYS A 96 -1.26 -7.58 -31.56
C LYS A 96 -2.68 -7.04 -31.34
N ARG A 97 -2.84 -5.74 -31.06
CA ARG A 97 -4.14 -5.07 -30.87
C ARG A 97 -4.99 -5.05 -32.15
N GLU A 98 -4.35 -4.92 -33.32
CA GLU A 98 -5.03 -5.05 -34.62
C GLU A 98 -5.61 -6.46 -34.85
N ARG A 99 -5.09 -7.46 -34.14
CA ARG A 99 -5.47 -8.88 -34.24
C ARG A 99 -6.22 -9.41 -33.01
N ASP A 100 -6.54 -8.56 -32.04
CA ASP A 100 -7.06 -8.92 -30.70
C ASP A 100 -6.24 -10.05 -30.02
N ALA A 101 -4.92 -10.01 -30.24
CA ALA A 101 -3.95 -10.98 -29.75
C ALA A 101 -3.03 -10.35 -28.67
N GLY A 102 -2.29 -11.18 -27.92
CA GLY A 102 -1.32 -10.76 -26.89
C GLY A 102 -1.83 -10.93 -25.46
N LYS A 103 -1.01 -11.52 -24.59
CA LYS A 103 -1.36 -11.87 -23.21
C LYS A 103 -0.81 -10.87 -22.19
N PHE A 104 0.25 -10.14 -22.44
CA PHE A 104 0.81 -9.24 -21.42
C PHE A 104 0.92 -7.80 -21.95
N GLY A 105 1.48 -7.59 -23.14
CA GLY A 105 1.61 -6.28 -23.79
C GLY A 105 0.40 -5.93 -24.67
N PHE A 106 -0.64 -5.30 -24.09
CA PHE A 106 -1.92 -5.09 -24.79
C PHE A 106 -2.18 -3.64 -25.27
N MET A 107 -1.62 -2.61 -24.61
CA MET A 107 -1.95 -1.20 -24.93
C MET A 107 -1.19 -0.61 -26.10
N GLY A 108 -0.06 -1.20 -26.50
CA GLY A 108 0.78 -0.68 -27.60
C GLY A 108 1.48 0.64 -27.28
N TYR A 109 1.72 0.92 -26.00
CA TYR A 109 2.46 2.10 -25.53
C TYR A 109 3.79 1.74 -24.86
N GLY A 110 3.96 0.50 -24.39
CA GLY A 110 5.14 0.06 -23.62
C GLY A 110 6.46 0.20 -24.37
N PHE A 111 6.50 -0.28 -25.62
CA PHE A 111 7.73 -0.17 -26.40
C PHE A 111 8.06 1.28 -26.78
N THR A 112 7.05 2.09 -27.11
CA THR A 112 7.21 3.55 -27.31
C THR A 112 7.80 4.21 -26.06
N PHE A 113 7.28 3.89 -24.87
CA PHE A 113 7.79 4.40 -23.60
C PHE A 113 9.30 4.12 -23.47
N VAL A 114 9.75 2.90 -23.72
CA VAL A 114 11.17 2.56 -23.61
C VAL A 114 12.01 3.21 -24.72
N ALA A 115 11.57 3.11 -25.98
CA ALA A 115 12.34 3.54 -27.15
C ALA A 115 12.62 5.04 -27.17
N PHE A 116 11.64 5.88 -26.86
CA PHE A 116 11.78 7.34 -26.94
C PHE A 116 12.55 7.98 -25.77
N GLN A 117 13.13 7.16 -24.90
CA GLN A 117 14.09 7.61 -23.88
C GLN A 117 15.55 7.26 -24.27
N SER A 118 15.76 6.57 -25.40
CA SER A 118 17.07 6.05 -25.80
C SER A 118 17.87 7.01 -26.68
N GLU A 119 19.20 7.01 -26.51
CA GLU A 119 20.16 7.62 -27.44
C GLU A 119 20.54 6.68 -28.60
N TYR A 120 20.37 5.38 -28.39
CA TYR A 120 20.56 4.34 -29.41
C TYR A 120 19.54 3.24 -29.21
N LEU A 121 18.90 2.84 -30.30
CA LEU A 121 18.01 1.70 -30.37
C LEU A 121 18.34 0.88 -31.62
N GLN A 122 18.58 -0.40 -31.45
CA GLN A 122 18.66 -1.36 -32.54
C GLN A 122 17.65 -2.48 -32.32
N ILE A 123 16.87 -2.76 -33.35
CA ILE A 123 15.92 -3.88 -33.40
C ILE A 123 16.37 -4.80 -34.51
N GLU A 124 16.87 -5.98 -34.16
CA GLU A 124 17.11 -7.06 -35.10
C GLU A 124 16.02 -8.12 -34.91
N SER A 125 15.40 -8.56 -35.99
CA SER A 125 14.41 -9.63 -35.92
C SER A 125 14.50 -10.59 -37.09
N ILE A 126 14.27 -11.86 -36.79
CA ILE A 126 14.20 -12.94 -37.75
C ILE A 126 12.77 -13.46 -37.74
N LYS A 127 12.13 -13.47 -38.91
CA LYS A 127 10.82 -14.08 -39.09
C LYS A 127 10.78 -14.81 -40.41
N ASN A 128 10.33 -16.06 -40.38
CA ASN A 128 10.22 -16.90 -41.58
C ASN A 128 11.54 -16.94 -42.39
N ARG A 129 12.68 -17.08 -41.70
CA ARG A 129 14.04 -17.08 -42.28
C ARG A 129 14.50 -15.77 -42.93
N LYS A 130 13.80 -14.67 -42.68
CA LYS A 130 14.23 -13.33 -43.10
C LYS A 130 14.69 -12.53 -41.91
N LYS A 131 15.96 -12.10 -41.93
CA LYS A 131 16.55 -11.21 -40.93
C LYS A 131 16.46 -9.76 -41.40
N ALA A 132 15.88 -8.90 -40.59
CA ALA A 132 15.84 -7.46 -40.79
C ALA A 132 16.35 -6.71 -39.55
N SER A 133 16.93 -5.53 -39.77
CA SER A 133 17.43 -4.65 -38.72
C SER A 133 16.89 -3.23 -38.93
N ARG A 134 16.61 -2.54 -37.83
CA ARG A 134 16.33 -1.10 -37.82
C ARG A 134 17.06 -0.44 -36.65
N THR A 135 17.88 0.55 -36.97
CA THR A 135 18.75 1.27 -36.04
C THR A 135 18.35 2.74 -36.01
N TYR A 136 18.10 3.26 -34.82
CA TYR A 136 17.70 4.64 -34.56
C TYR A 136 18.68 5.29 -33.58
N ARG A 137 18.95 6.58 -33.79
CA ARG A 137 19.76 7.39 -32.87
C ARG A 137 18.96 8.54 -32.32
N ASP A 138 19.24 8.89 -31.07
CA ASP A 138 18.74 10.09 -30.40
C ASP A 138 17.19 10.23 -30.43
N LEU A 139 16.44 9.13 -30.29
CA LEU A 139 14.97 9.18 -30.32
C LEU A 139 14.40 10.12 -29.24
N TYR A 140 15.08 10.26 -28.10
CA TYR A 140 14.69 11.22 -27.06
C TYR A 140 14.71 12.68 -27.51
N LYS A 141 15.57 13.07 -28.48
CA LYS A 141 15.62 14.45 -28.99
C LYS A 141 14.36 14.83 -29.76
N PHE A 142 13.66 13.85 -30.36
CA PHE A 142 12.35 14.10 -30.95
C PHE A 142 11.37 14.65 -29.91
N VAL A 143 11.40 14.11 -28.69
CA VAL A 143 10.50 14.50 -27.61
C VAL A 143 10.97 15.79 -26.93
N TYR A 144 12.24 15.85 -26.53
CA TYR A 144 12.73 16.87 -25.60
C TYR A 144 13.56 17.99 -26.25
N SER A 145 13.90 17.89 -27.53
CA SER A 145 14.69 18.91 -28.26
C SER A 145 13.97 19.48 -29.47
N GLY A 146 12.74 19.02 -29.74
CA GLY A 146 11.93 19.53 -30.86
C GLY A 146 12.41 19.07 -32.24
N SER A 147 13.36 18.13 -32.31
CA SER A 147 13.85 17.55 -33.57
C SER A 147 12.76 16.79 -34.31
N ASP A 148 12.98 16.50 -35.59
CA ASP A 148 12.11 15.61 -36.38
C ASP A 148 12.30 14.13 -35.97
N ILE A 149 11.29 13.28 -36.25
CA ILE A 149 11.42 11.84 -36.03
C ILE A 149 12.44 11.31 -37.05
N PRO A 150 13.55 10.69 -36.63
CA PRO A 150 14.53 10.15 -37.56
C PRO A 150 13.97 8.90 -38.25
N ASN A 151 14.34 8.71 -39.53
CA ASN A 151 14.27 7.39 -40.16
C ASN A 151 15.31 6.47 -39.50
N SER A 152 15.17 5.17 -39.70
CA SER A 152 16.26 4.25 -39.36
C SER A 152 17.42 4.36 -40.36
N GLU A 153 18.64 4.02 -39.89
CA GLU A 153 19.84 4.00 -40.73
C GLU A 153 19.67 3.07 -41.95
N GLU A 154 19.01 1.93 -41.77
CA GLU A 154 18.73 0.94 -42.81
C GLU A 154 17.68 1.41 -43.83
N GLU A 155 16.70 2.22 -43.41
CA GLU A 155 15.75 2.83 -44.34
C GLU A 155 16.43 3.92 -45.20
N ASP A 156 17.31 4.71 -44.60
CA ASP A 156 18.07 5.74 -45.31
C ASP A 156 19.11 5.14 -46.28
N SER A 157 19.72 4.00 -45.93
CA SER A 157 20.65 3.27 -46.79
C SER A 157 19.96 2.35 -47.81
N GLY A 158 18.65 2.13 -47.68
CA GLY A 158 17.88 1.22 -48.52
C GLY A 158 18.18 -0.26 -48.27
N GLU A 159 18.68 -0.61 -47.09
CA GLU A 159 18.95 -1.99 -46.69
C GLU A 159 17.66 -2.80 -46.51
N GLN A 160 17.63 -3.97 -47.17
CA GLN A 160 16.51 -4.90 -47.14
C GLN A 160 16.81 -6.14 -46.29
N ALA A 161 15.77 -6.88 -45.91
CA ALA A 161 15.91 -8.15 -45.22
C ALA A 161 16.77 -9.15 -45.99
N LYS A 162 17.54 -9.94 -45.25
CA LYS A 162 18.44 -10.99 -45.77
C LYS A 162 17.90 -12.36 -45.40
N ASP A 163 18.02 -13.33 -46.31
CA ASP A 163 17.69 -14.73 -46.02
C ASP A 163 18.77 -15.31 -45.07
N VAL A 164 18.32 -15.99 -44.01
CA VAL A 164 19.16 -16.62 -42.98
C VAL A 164 18.62 -17.99 -42.60
N ASP A 165 19.49 -18.90 -42.16
CA ASP A 165 19.09 -20.22 -41.65
C ASP A 165 18.73 -20.21 -40.15
N GLU A 166 18.86 -19.05 -39.49
CA GLU A 166 18.54 -18.84 -38.08
C GLU A 166 17.02 -18.99 -37.81
N LYS A 167 16.67 -19.36 -36.58
CA LYS A 167 15.28 -19.49 -36.13
C LYS A 167 14.65 -18.11 -35.89
N ASN A 168 13.32 -18.08 -35.79
CA ASN A 168 12.59 -16.87 -35.44
C ASN A 168 13.06 -16.32 -34.09
N GLY A 169 13.02 -14.99 -33.96
CA GLY A 169 13.37 -14.30 -32.73
C GLY A 169 13.54 -12.80 -32.92
N THR A 170 13.77 -12.12 -31.80
CA THR A 170 13.99 -10.68 -31.77
C THR A 170 15.11 -10.36 -30.78
N ARG A 171 16.02 -9.47 -31.17
CA ARG A 171 17.02 -8.84 -30.33
C ARG A 171 16.78 -7.33 -30.35
N ILE A 172 16.65 -6.74 -29.17
CA ILE A 172 16.53 -5.29 -29.00
C ILE A 172 17.68 -4.82 -28.14
N SER A 173 18.50 -3.93 -28.67
CA SER A 173 19.62 -3.31 -27.95
C SER A 173 19.32 -1.82 -27.78
N LEU A 174 19.32 -1.35 -26.53
CA LEU A 174 19.02 0.02 -26.15
C LEU A 174 20.19 0.61 -25.37
N LYS A 175 20.54 1.87 -25.66
CA LYS A 175 21.42 2.69 -24.81
C LYS A 175 20.68 3.97 -24.45
N PHE A 176 20.70 4.31 -23.18
CA PHE A 176 20.11 5.55 -22.65
C PHE A 176 21.23 6.55 -22.37
N PRO A 177 20.99 7.86 -22.55
CA PRO A 177 22.03 8.85 -22.31
C PRO A 177 22.39 8.88 -20.82
N LEU A 178 23.67 9.11 -20.51
CA LEU A 178 24.15 9.27 -19.13
C LEU A 178 23.69 10.59 -18.47
N LYS A 179 23.20 11.53 -19.30
CA LYS A 179 22.57 12.78 -18.88
C LYS A 179 21.37 13.02 -19.76
N PHE A 180 20.19 13.07 -19.17
CA PHE A 180 18.94 13.35 -19.84
C PHE A 180 18.56 14.84 -19.69
N PRO A 181 17.93 15.50 -20.70
CA PRO A 181 17.56 16.91 -20.61
C PRO A 181 16.50 17.25 -19.57
N GLU A 182 15.64 16.29 -19.24
CA GLU A 182 14.54 16.42 -18.27
C GLU A 182 14.94 15.71 -16.96
N GLU A 183 14.85 16.42 -15.84
CA GLU A 183 15.39 16.00 -14.54
C GLU A 183 14.67 14.78 -13.95
N VAL A 184 13.35 14.71 -14.08
CA VAL A 184 12.54 13.61 -13.52
C VAL A 184 12.82 12.30 -14.27
N VAL A 185 12.94 12.36 -15.59
CA VAL A 185 13.31 11.23 -16.45
C VAL A 185 14.75 10.82 -16.21
N GLU A 186 15.67 11.78 -16.04
CA GLU A 186 17.06 11.49 -15.67
C GLU A 186 17.15 10.69 -14.37
N GLU A 187 16.50 11.14 -13.30
CA GLU A 187 16.53 10.43 -12.01
C GLU A 187 15.87 9.06 -12.11
N SER A 188 14.74 8.96 -12.85
CA SER A 188 14.08 7.67 -13.10
C SER A 188 15.00 6.68 -13.81
N LEU A 189 15.65 7.09 -14.90
CA LEU A 189 16.62 6.26 -15.63
C LEU A 189 17.82 5.90 -14.73
N ALA A 190 18.35 6.87 -13.99
CA ALA A 190 19.45 6.62 -13.05
C ALA A 190 19.07 5.55 -12.01
N ALA A 191 17.86 5.64 -11.44
CA ALA A 191 17.33 4.69 -10.49
C ALA A 191 17.06 3.30 -11.11
N THR A 192 16.54 3.24 -12.35
CA THR A 192 16.38 1.99 -13.13
C THR A 192 17.70 1.19 -13.17
N PHE A 193 18.81 1.86 -13.52
CA PHE A 193 20.11 1.20 -13.62
C PHE A 193 20.76 0.99 -12.24
N ARG A 194 20.42 1.80 -11.24
CA ARG A 194 20.85 1.59 -9.85
C ARG A 194 20.34 0.27 -9.28
N ILE A 195 19.09 -0.11 -9.57
CA ILE A 195 18.53 -1.43 -9.20
C ILE A 195 19.42 -2.57 -9.70
N ALA A 196 19.88 -2.49 -10.95
CA ALA A 196 20.70 -3.52 -11.58
C ALA A 196 22.12 -3.62 -11.04
N LYS A 197 22.56 -2.68 -10.17
CA LYS A 197 23.85 -2.79 -9.47
C LYS A 197 23.82 -3.80 -8.32
N SER A 198 22.63 -4.17 -7.81
CA SER A 198 22.45 -5.18 -6.78
C SER A 198 21.72 -6.39 -7.35
N ASP A 199 22.42 -7.52 -7.46
CA ASP A 199 21.84 -8.79 -7.92
C ASP A 199 20.56 -9.14 -7.16
N LYS A 200 20.57 -8.92 -5.84
CA LYS A 200 19.42 -9.21 -4.98
C LYS A 200 18.23 -8.32 -5.31
N THR A 201 18.46 -7.02 -5.52
CA THR A 201 17.40 -6.06 -5.83
C THR A 201 16.79 -6.34 -7.19
N ILE A 202 17.60 -6.49 -8.24
CA ILE A 202 17.07 -6.77 -9.59
C ILE A 202 16.35 -8.11 -9.65
N ILE A 203 16.84 -9.16 -8.97
CA ILE A 203 16.14 -10.45 -8.89
C ILE A 203 14.77 -10.27 -8.23
N ALA A 204 14.69 -9.56 -7.10
CA ALA A 204 13.43 -9.33 -6.40
C ALA A 204 12.44 -8.52 -7.25
N VAL A 205 12.91 -7.46 -7.92
CA VAL A 205 12.11 -6.67 -8.87
C VAL A 205 11.58 -7.55 -10.00
N LEU A 206 12.45 -8.28 -10.71
CA LEU A 206 12.04 -9.12 -11.83
C LEU A 206 11.02 -10.20 -11.40
N ARG A 207 11.23 -10.83 -10.25
CA ARG A 207 10.35 -11.91 -9.75
C ARG A 207 9.06 -11.43 -9.07
N THR A 208 8.91 -10.15 -8.77
CA THR A 208 7.70 -9.61 -8.11
C THR A 208 6.95 -8.56 -8.92
N GLN A 209 7.56 -8.04 -9.98
CA GLN A 209 7.03 -6.93 -10.79
C GLN A 209 6.90 -7.25 -12.28
N SER A 210 7.33 -8.45 -12.72
CA SER A 210 7.38 -8.81 -14.13
C SER A 210 6.99 -10.26 -14.39
N ILE A 211 6.88 -10.61 -15.67
CA ILE A 211 6.56 -11.97 -16.13
C ILE A 211 7.60 -13.04 -15.73
N VAL A 212 8.83 -12.64 -15.39
CA VAL A 212 9.82 -13.56 -14.77
C VAL A 212 9.27 -14.14 -13.47
N GLY A 213 8.44 -13.37 -12.76
CA GLY A 213 7.75 -13.73 -11.53
C GLY A 213 6.42 -14.46 -11.72
N ILE A 214 6.22 -15.23 -12.79
CA ILE A 214 4.91 -15.83 -13.10
C ILE A 214 4.35 -16.67 -11.93
N LEU A 215 3.09 -16.42 -11.56
CA LEU A 215 2.43 -17.06 -10.42
C LEU A 215 2.00 -18.49 -10.70
N ASP A 216 1.96 -18.95 -11.94
CA ASP A 216 1.52 -20.32 -12.26
C ASP A 216 2.35 -21.39 -11.53
N THR A 217 3.62 -21.10 -11.23
CA THR A 217 4.50 -21.95 -10.43
C THR A 217 4.14 -22.03 -8.94
N VAL A 218 3.35 -21.09 -8.42
CA VAL A 218 2.85 -21.07 -7.03
C VAL A 218 1.63 -21.95 -6.88
N PHE A 219 0.75 -21.97 -7.89
CA PHE A 219 -0.52 -22.72 -7.85
C PHE A 219 -0.39 -24.13 -8.44
N ASN A 220 0.45 -24.31 -9.46
CA ASN A 220 0.60 -25.56 -10.20
C ASN A 220 2.09 -25.90 -10.42
N ALA A 221 2.38 -27.15 -10.77
CA ALA A 221 3.71 -27.56 -11.26
C ALA A 221 3.98 -27.11 -12.71
N GLY A 222 3.43 -25.96 -13.12
CA GLY A 222 3.50 -25.46 -14.48
C GLY A 222 4.93 -25.13 -14.91
N SER A 223 5.19 -25.27 -16.21
CA SER A 223 6.48 -24.91 -16.80
C SER A 223 6.51 -23.42 -17.18
N CYS A 224 7.67 -22.77 -17.06
CA CYS A 224 7.92 -21.38 -17.46
C CYS A 224 8.95 -21.36 -18.58
N PHE A 225 9.07 -20.24 -19.31
CA PHE A 225 10.15 -20.01 -20.27
C PHE A 225 11.52 -20.04 -19.57
N GLU A 226 12.58 -20.36 -20.31
CA GLU A 226 13.94 -20.23 -19.82
C GLU A 226 14.34 -18.75 -19.77
N PHE A 227 14.87 -18.31 -18.63
CA PHE A 227 15.29 -16.93 -18.43
C PHE A 227 16.77 -16.86 -18.03
N SER A 228 17.53 -15.99 -18.69
CA SER A 228 18.91 -15.68 -18.34
C SER A 228 19.10 -14.19 -18.11
N LEU A 229 19.85 -13.84 -17.06
CA LEU A 229 20.23 -12.47 -16.73
C LEU A 229 21.75 -12.34 -16.77
N SER A 230 22.24 -11.33 -17.47
CA SER A 230 23.66 -10.94 -17.48
C SER A 230 23.79 -9.49 -17.05
N ILE A 231 24.69 -9.20 -16.10
CA ILE A 231 24.98 -7.84 -15.65
C ILE A 231 26.44 -7.54 -15.92
N SER A 232 26.71 -6.61 -16.84
CA SER A 232 28.06 -6.26 -17.30
C SER A 232 28.87 -7.49 -17.74
N GLY A 233 28.22 -8.41 -18.46
CA GLY A 233 28.83 -9.66 -18.93
C GLY A 233 28.90 -10.80 -17.90
N ARG A 234 28.58 -10.54 -16.62
CA ARG A 234 28.51 -11.57 -15.57
C ARG A 234 27.12 -12.20 -15.54
N ILE A 235 27.05 -13.53 -15.67
CA ILE A 235 25.80 -14.28 -15.52
C ILE A 235 25.33 -14.20 -14.06
N VAL A 236 24.08 -13.77 -13.87
CA VAL A 236 23.40 -13.73 -12.57
C VAL A 236 22.33 -14.82 -12.55
N PRO A 237 22.42 -15.81 -11.66
CA PRO A 237 21.44 -16.90 -11.62
C PRO A 237 20.09 -16.39 -11.13
N VAL A 238 19.05 -16.58 -11.94
CA VAL A 238 17.67 -16.19 -11.62
C VAL A 238 16.74 -17.37 -11.83
N LYS A 239 15.96 -17.70 -10.81
CA LYS A 239 14.87 -18.68 -10.92
C LYS A 239 13.62 -17.99 -11.44
N THR A 240 12.98 -18.54 -12.46
CA THR A 240 11.64 -18.13 -12.92
C THR A 240 10.55 -18.58 -11.93
N GLY A 241 9.51 -17.77 -11.82
CA GLY A 241 8.42 -17.95 -10.86
C GLY A 241 8.44 -16.88 -9.77
N TYR A 242 7.27 -16.60 -9.20
CA TYR A 242 7.11 -15.55 -8.21
C TYR A 242 8.04 -15.73 -7.00
N LEU A 243 8.64 -14.64 -6.51
CA LEU A 243 9.42 -14.65 -5.26
C LEU A 243 8.47 -14.68 -4.06
N THR A 244 8.19 -15.87 -3.55
CA THR A 244 7.24 -16.05 -2.45
C THR A 244 7.79 -15.51 -1.13
N ILE A 245 6.91 -15.07 -0.23
CA ILE A 245 7.29 -14.70 1.14
C ILE A 245 7.93 -15.88 1.88
N ARG A 246 7.51 -17.11 1.58
CA ARG A 246 8.19 -18.32 2.07
C ARG A 246 9.67 -18.35 1.71
N GLU A 247 10.01 -18.12 0.44
CA GLU A 247 11.41 -18.05 -0.02
C GLU A 247 12.17 -16.89 0.66
N VAL A 248 11.51 -15.73 0.77
CA VAL A 248 12.06 -14.55 1.45
C VAL A 248 12.44 -14.89 2.89
N VAL A 249 11.50 -15.39 3.70
CA VAL A 249 11.74 -15.69 5.11
C VAL A 249 12.74 -16.83 5.27
N LYS A 250 12.71 -17.84 4.40
CA LYS A 250 13.71 -18.92 4.39
C LYS A 250 15.12 -18.39 4.19
N SER A 251 15.30 -17.44 3.26
CA SER A 251 16.62 -16.84 2.99
C SER A 251 17.15 -16.01 4.17
N VAL A 252 16.25 -15.45 4.98
CA VAL A 252 16.59 -14.65 6.16
C VAL A 252 16.95 -15.54 7.35
N LEU A 253 16.15 -16.58 7.61
CA LEU A 253 16.29 -17.41 8.80
C LEU A 253 17.19 -18.64 8.61
N ASN A 254 17.50 -19.01 7.36
CA ASN A 254 18.17 -20.26 7.00
C ASN A 254 17.50 -21.50 7.63
N SER A 255 16.17 -21.47 7.75
CA SER A 255 15.35 -22.50 8.38
C SER A 255 13.93 -22.49 7.80
N GLU A 256 13.27 -23.64 7.82
CA GLU A 256 11.84 -23.79 7.49
C GLU A 256 11.03 -24.25 8.70
N LEU A 257 11.58 -24.15 9.91
CA LEU A 257 10.85 -24.46 11.13
C LEU A 257 9.63 -23.56 11.24
N GLN A 258 8.48 -24.17 11.53
CA GLN A 258 7.20 -23.49 11.70
C GLN A 258 6.67 -22.78 10.44
N PHE A 259 7.01 -23.32 9.27
CA PHE A 259 6.43 -22.90 7.99
C PHE A 259 5.33 -23.88 7.62
N TYR A 260 4.12 -23.38 7.41
CA TYR A 260 2.96 -24.24 7.19
C TYR A 260 2.17 -23.80 5.96
N ASP A 261 1.65 -24.75 5.21
CA ASP A 261 0.45 -24.57 4.40
C ASP A 261 -0.78 -24.65 5.33
N ARG A 262 -1.66 -23.64 5.27
CA ARG A 262 -2.75 -23.50 6.24
C ARG A 262 -3.67 -24.71 6.19
N LEU A 263 -4.18 -25.03 5.01
CA LEU A 263 -5.24 -26.01 4.83
C LEU A 263 -4.72 -27.44 5.07
N THR A 264 -3.55 -27.78 4.54
CA THR A 264 -3.05 -29.16 4.54
C THR A 264 -2.25 -29.51 5.79
N GLN A 265 -1.66 -28.53 6.47
CA GLN A 265 -0.78 -28.73 7.62
C GLN A 265 -1.26 -28.01 8.88
N TYR A 266 -1.48 -26.70 8.82
CA TYR A 266 -1.73 -25.88 10.03
C TYR A 266 -3.09 -26.17 10.68
N GLU A 267 -4.15 -26.41 9.92
CA GLU A 267 -5.47 -26.74 10.49
C GLU A 267 -5.43 -28.05 11.29
N LYS A 268 -4.75 -29.09 10.77
CA LYS A 268 -4.54 -30.35 11.50
C LYS A 268 -3.79 -30.12 12.80
N PHE A 269 -2.84 -29.19 12.78
CA PHE A 269 -2.09 -28.79 13.97
C PHE A 269 -2.97 -28.03 14.98
N VAL A 270 -3.87 -27.17 14.52
CA VAL A 270 -4.85 -26.46 15.36
C VAL A 270 -5.82 -27.45 16.02
N GLU A 271 -6.38 -28.39 15.26
CA GLU A 271 -7.27 -29.46 15.76
C GLU A 271 -6.56 -30.33 16.81
N GLY A 272 -5.34 -30.79 16.52
CA GLY A 272 -4.55 -31.63 17.43
C GLY A 272 -4.16 -30.94 18.75
N THR A 273 -4.27 -29.62 18.84
CA THR A 273 -3.89 -28.82 20.03
C THR A 273 -5.09 -28.28 20.81
N GLU A 274 -6.33 -28.60 20.42
CA GLU A 274 -7.53 -28.01 21.06
C GLU A 274 -7.67 -28.34 22.54
N ASN A 275 -7.34 -29.57 22.93
CA ASN A 275 -7.45 -30.07 24.30
C ASN A 275 -6.29 -29.67 25.21
N LEU A 276 -5.28 -28.95 24.69
CA LEU A 276 -4.15 -28.47 25.49
C LEU A 276 -4.53 -27.28 26.38
N PRO A 277 -3.88 -27.10 27.53
CA PRO A 277 -3.92 -25.85 28.29
C PRO A 277 -3.54 -24.64 27.43
N THR A 278 -4.14 -23.47 27.69
CA THR A 278 -4.01 -22.27 26.85
C THR A 278 -2.56 -21.90 26.52
N ASN A 279 -1.65 -21.89 27.50
CA ASN A 279 -0.24 -21.53 27.26
C ASN A 279 0.47 -22.50 26.31
N LEU A 280 0.24 -23.80 26.47
CA LEU A 280 0.83 -24.83 25.61
C LEU A 280 0.24 -24.78 24.21
N LYS A 281 -1.07 -24.51 24.11
CA LYS A 281 -1.78 -24.31 22.83
C LYS A 281 -1.22 -23.12 22.06
N ASP A 282 -1.03 -21.99 22.72
CA ASP A 282 -0.50 -20.78 22.10
C ASP A 282 0.96 -20.95 21.68
N GLN A 283 1.78 -21.64 22.48
CA GLN A 283 3.16 -21.96 22.11
C GLN A 283 3.23 -22.92 20.93
N ALA A 284 2.42 -23.97 20.95
CA ALA A 284 2.36 -24.97 19.89
C ALA A 284 1.98 -24.31 18.56
N ARG A 285 0.94 -23.46 18.56
CA ARG A 285 0.36 -22.87 17.34
C ARG A 285 1.23 -21.80 16.68
N LYS A 286 2.39 -21.45 17.23
CA LYS A 286 3.28 -20.47 16.61
C LYS A 286 3.66 -20.87 15.18
N ALA A 287 3.53 -19.93 14.26
CA ALA A 287 3.91 -20.05 12.87
C ALA A 287 4.81 -18.87 12.47
N ILE A 288 5.85 -19.15 11.69
CA ILE A 288 6.73 -18.13 11.11
C ILE A 288 6.23 -17.72 9.72
N VAL A 289 5.82 -18.71 8.93
CA VAL A 289 5.13 -18.52 7.64
C VAL A 289 3.87 -19.36 7.64
N LEU A 290 2.76 -18.77 7.22
CA LEU A 290 1.50 -19.47 6.99
C LEU A 290 0.98 -19.08 5.61
N ASP A 291 1.00 -20.04 4.68
CA ASP A 291 0.57 -19.82 3.29
C ASP A 291 -0.77 -20.51 3.00
N GLU A 292 -1.51 -20.00 2.02
CA GLU A 292 -2.60 -20.72 1.37
C GLU A 292 -2.75 -20.25 -0.08
N THR A 293 -2.99 -21.19 -0.99
CA THR A 293 -3.45 -20.94 -2.35
C THR A 293 -4.93 -21.27 -2.48
N ILE A 294 -5.68 -20.40 -3.16
CA ILE A 294 -7.12 -20.56 -3.38
C ILE A 294 -7.42 -20.28 -4.85
N ASP A 295 -8.02 -21.24 -5.55
CA ASP A 295 -8.47 -21.08 -6.94
C ASP A 295 -9.99 -20.84 -7.02
N ASP A 296 -10.46 -20.48 -8.22
CA ASP A 296 -11.86 -20.33 -8.58
C ASP A 296 -12.66 -19.31 -7.74
N ILE A 297 -12.03 -18.20 -7.38
CA ILE A 297 -12.68 -17.07 -6.71
C ILE A 297 -13.43 -16.20 -7.71
N LYS A 298 -14.67 -15.84 -7.40
CA LYS A 298 -15.47 -14.86 -8.15
C LYS A 298 -15.49 -13.52 -7.42
N ILE A 299 -15.18 -12.44 -8.13
CA ILE A 299 -15.11 -11.08 -7.59
C ILE A 299 -16.14 -10.19 -8.27
N GLY A 300 -16.98 -9.54 -7.47
CA GLY A 300 -18.07 -8.68 -7.93
C GLY A 300 -19.33 -9.45 -8.37
N THR A 301 -20.42 -8.73 -8.59
CA THR A 301 -21.74 -9.30 -8.91
C THR A 301 -22.11 -9.14 -10.38
N ILE A 302 -21.85 -7.97 -10.96
CA ILE A 302 -22.11 -7.65 -12.36
C ILE A 302 -20.81 -7.87 -13.15
N ASN A 303 -20.83 -8.79 -14.12
CA ASN A 303 -19.63 -9.23 -14.86
C ASN A 303 -18.49 -9.64 -13.92
N PRO A 304 -18.68 -10.74 -13.16
CA PRO A 304 -17.72 -11.18 -12.16
C PRO A 304 -16.38 -11.53 -12.80
N LEU A 305 -15.30 -11.19 -12.11
CA LEU A 305 -13.95 -11.61 -12.47
C LEU A 305 -13.62 -12.92 -11.76
N HIS A 306 -13.00 -13.84 -12.49
CA HIS A 306 -12.41 -15.07 -11.97
C HIS A 306 -10.98 -14.80 -11.56
N ALA A 307 -10.66 -15.19 -10.34
CA ALA A 307 -9.38 -14.95 -9.72
C ALA A 307 -8.90 -16.19 -8.97
N ARG A 308 -7.59 -16.22 -8.76
CA ARG A 308 -6.95 -17.08 -7.75
C ARG A 308 -6.17 -16.20 -6.79
N ILE A 309 -6.03 -16.66 -5.56
CA ILE A 309 -5.46 -15.87 -4.47
C ILE A 309 -4.37 -16.67 -3.79
N PHE A 310 -3.20 -16.06 -3.65
CA PHE A 310 -2.13 -16.55 -2.79
C PHE A 310 -2.07 -15.66 -1.55
N ILE A 311 -2.16 -16.27 -0.36
CA ILE A 311 -2.06 -15.59 0.92
C ILE A 311 -0.80 -16.09 1.59
N SER A 312 0.02 -15.17 2.09
CA SER A 312 1.15 -15.50 2.95
C SER A 312 1.15 -14.61 4.18
N ALA A 313 1.28 -15.22 5.36
CA ALA A 313 1.39 -14.51 6.62
C ALA A 313 2.78 -14.66 7.23
N THR A 314 3.45 -13.55 7.53
CA THR A 314 4.70 -13.53 8.30
C THR A 314 4.91 -12.20 9.01
N SER A 315 5.81 -12.13 9.99
CA SER A 315 6.09 -10.87 10.68
C SER A 315 6.72 -9.81 9.75
N LYS A 316 6.40 -8.53 10.01
CA LYS A 316 7.08 -7.38 9.39
C LYS A 316 8.60 -7.45 9.55
N SER A 317 9.09 -8.00 10.65
CA SER A 317 10.53 -8.09 10.92
C SER A 317 11.28 -8.93 9.90
N HIS A 318 10.70 -10.04 9.42
CA HIS A 318 11.36 -10.88 8.43
C HIS A 318 11.44 -10.20 7.05
N ILE A 319 10.36 -9.50 6.66
CA ILE A 319 10.34 -8.71 5.43
C ILE A 319 11.35 -7.57 5.52
N ASN A 320 11.39 -6.85 6.64
CA ASN A 320 12.34 -5.75 6.85
C ASN A 320 13.80 -6.24 6.81
N GLN A 321 14.10 -7.37 7.47
CA GLN A 321 15.43 -7.96 7.45
C GLN A 321 15.84 -8.39 6.04
N TYR A 322 14.89 -8.86 5.22
CA TYR A 322 15.15 -9.10 3.80
C TYR A 322 15.40 -7.80 3.04
N ASN A 323 14.58 -6.76 3.28
CA ASN A 323 14.69 -5.46 2.63
C ASN A 323 16.00 -4.73 2.95
N ASP A 324 16.69 -5.05 4.05
CA ASP A 324 18.00 -4.45 4.36
C ASP A 324 19.05 -4.73 3.28
N GLN A 325 18.86 -5.77 2.47
CA GLN A 325 19.72 -6.04 1.30
C GLN A 325 19.45 -5.12 0.10
N PHE A 326 18.38 -4.32 0.14
CA PHE A 326 18.01 -3.35 -0.90
C PHE A 326 18.45 -1.92 -0.53
N ARG A 327 19.39 -1.78 0.39
CA ARG A 327 20.02 -0.51 0.73
C ARG A 327 21.41 -0.44 0.13
N ASN A 328 21.84 0.75 -0.27
CA ASN A 328 23.22 1.01 -0.66
C ASN A 328 24.15 1.12 0.57
N GLU A 329 25.44 1.32 0.36
CA GLU A 329 26.45 1.44 1.42
C GLU A 329 26.17 2.59 2.40
N ASP A 330 25.50 3.65 1.93
CA ASP A 330 25.08 4.81 2.72
C ASP A 330 23.72 4.61 3.45
N GLY A 331 23.11 3.43 3.33
CA GLY A 331 21.84 3.09 3.98
C GLY A 331 20.57 3.58 3.26
N ILE A 332 20.70 4.16 2.07
CA ILE A 332 19.60 4.66 1.22
C ILE A 332 19.00 3.49 0.42
N SER A 333 17.67 3.37 0.42
CA SER A 333 16.94 2.34 -0.33
C SER A 333 17.07 2.52 -1.85
N TYR A 334 17.15 1.42 -2.62
CA TYR A 334 17.10 1.43 -4.09
C TYR A 334 15.70 1.71 -4.67
N ASP A 335 14.88 2.52 -4.00
CA ASP A 335 13.49 2.83 -4.37
C ASP A 335 12.60 1.60 -4.57
N PHE A 336 12.95 0.48 -3.91
CA PHE A 336 12.22 -0.79 -3.93
C PHE A 336 12.21 -1.43 -2.56
N ALA A 337 11.06 -1.94 -2.14
CA ALA A 337 10.90 -2.73 -0.93
C ALA A 337 9.81 -3.79 -1.14
N LEU A 338 9.95 -4.93 -0.48
CA LEU A 338 8.84 -5.85 -0.30
C LEU A 338 8.00 -5.39 0.89
N GLU A 339 6.69 -5.38 0.73
CA GLU A 339 5.79 -4.93 1.78
C GLU A 339 4.59 -5.90 1.92
N HIS A 340 4.00 -5.89 3.11
CA HIS A 340 2.68 -6.47 3.29
C HIS A 340 1.64 -5.66 2.54
N GLY A 341 0.51 -6.28 2.26
CA GLY A 341 -0.59 -5.68 1.53
C GLY A 341 -1.26 -6.65 0.58
N LEU A 342 -2.21 -6.11 -0.15
CA LEU A 342 -2.98 -6.75 -1.20
C LEU A 342 -2.45 -6.30 -2.55
N TRP A 343 -1.85 -7.22 -3.29
CA TRP A 343 -1.14 -6.97 -4.54
C TRP A 343 -1.89 -7.60 -5.72
N LEU A 344 -1.86 -6.93 -6.86
CA LEU A 344 -2.52 -7.37 -8.08
C LEU A 344 -1.55 -8.14 -9.00
N SER A 345 -2.08 -9.19 -9.62
CA SER A 345 -1.52 -9.90 -10.77
C SER A 345 -2.61 -10.08 -11.82
N ILE A 346 -2.20 -10.18 -13.08
CA ILE A 346 -3.10 -10.38 -14.21
C ILE A 346 -2.56 -11.50 -15.08
N CYS A 347 -3.38 -12.52 -15.29
CA CYS A 347 -3.07 -13.69 -16.10
C CYS A 347 -1.74 -14.38 -15.69
N GLY A 348 -1.44 -14.38 -14.39
CA GLY A 348 -0.22 -14.93 -13.80
C GLY A 348 0.94 -13.95 -13.68
N MET A 349 0.87 -12.76 -14.29
CA MET A 349 1.93 -11.75 -14.24
C MET A 349 1.72 -10.78 -13.07
N PRO A 350 2.64 -10.72 -12.09
CA PRO A 350 2.68 -9.65 -11.11
C PRO A 350 2.89 -8.29 -11.79
N ILE A 351 2.13 -7.27 -11.38
CA ILE A 351 2.19 -5.94 -11.99
C ILE A 351 2.66 -4.84 -11.05
N GLY A 352 2.90 -5.15 -9.77
CA GLY A 352 3.41 -4.19 -8.79
C GLY A 352 2.40 -3.23 -8.18
N VAL A 353 1.11 -3.43 -8.44
CA VAL A 353 0.06 -2.54 -7.93
C VAL A 353 -0.45 -3.06 -6.60
N CYS A 354 -0.20 -2.28 -5.53
CA CYS A 354 -0.83 -2.48 -4.23
C CYS A 354 -2.24 -1.86 -4.23
N LEU A 355 -3.25 -2.68 -3.97
CA LEU A 355 -4.65 -2.27 -3.88
C LEU A 355 -5.04 -1.82 -2.47
N ASP A 356 -4.42 -2.42 -1.46
CA ASP A 356 -4.63 -2.10 -0.05
C ASP A 356 -3.36 -2.48 0.75
N PRO A 357 -2.63 -1.53 1.35
CA PRO A 357 -1.44 -1.83 2.15
C PRO A 357 -1.76 -2.48 3.52
N PHE A 358 -3.05 -2.58 3.87
CA PHE A 358 -3.54 -3.05 5.17
C PHE A 358 -3.13 -2.18 6.38
N ASP A 359 -2.83 -0.90 6.15
CA ASP A 359 -2.41 0.07 7.18
C ASP A 359 -3.50 0.40 8.21
N HIS A 360 -4.74 0.05 7.92
CA HIS A 360 -5.89 0.30 8.81
C HIS A 360 -5.89 -0.55 10.09
N SER A 361 -4.95 -1.49 10.21
CA SER A 361 -4.71 -2.18 11.48
C SER A 361 -3.21 -2.32 11.73
N ASN A 362 -2.78 -2.06 12.96
CA ASN A 362 -1.37 -1.98 13.32
C ASN A 362 -0.57 -3.30 13.11
N TYR A 363 -1.22 -4.40 12.74
CA TYR A 363 -0.60 -5.72 12.62
C TYR A 363 -1.41 -6.68 11.73
N LEU A 364 -1.56 -6.37 10.43
CA LEU A 364 -1.92 -7.38 9.41
C LEU A 364 -0.64 -7.90 8.75
N PRO A 365 -0.11 -9.07 9.19
CA PRO A 365 1.14 -9.63 8.70
C PRO A 365 1.00 -10.30 7.32
N TYR A 366 0.13 -9.79 6.44
CA TYR A 366 -0.28 -10.52 5.23
C TYR A 366 0.26 -9.88 3.97
N THR A 367 0.84 -10.71 3.13
CA THR A 367 1.04 -10.41 1.72
C THR A 367 0.05 -11.28 0.94
N VAL A 368 -0.94 -10.65 0.34
CA VAL A 368 -1.97 -11.30 -0.47
C VAL A 368 -1.75 -10.93 -1.92
N ILE A 369 -1.73 -11.91 -2.82
CA ILE A 369 -1.66 -11.68 -4.26
C ILE A 369 -2.96 -12.18 -4.87
N VAL A 370 -3.67 -11.30 -5.54
CA VAL A 370 -4.87 -11.63 -6.31
C VAL A 370 -4.49 -11.65 -7.78
N ASP A 371 -4.56 -12.82 -8.39
CA ASP A 371 -4.32 -13.02 -9.81
C ASP A 371 -5.64 -13.13 -10.57
N ILE A 372 -5.97 -12.09 -11.33
CA ILE A 372 -7.16 -12.06 -12.18
C ILE A 372 -6.88 -12.87 -13.44
N LYS A 373 -7.65 -13.95 -13.67
CA LYS A 373 -7.51 -14.83 -14.84
C LYS A 373 -8.19 -14.25 -16.09
N ASP A 374 -9.22 -13.45 -15.89
CA ASP A 374 -10.02 -12.91 -16.98
C ASP A 374 -9.30 -11.77 -17.73
N MET A 375 -9.14 -11.97 -19.04
CA MET A 375 -8.55 -11.00 -19.97
C MET A 375 -9.34 -9.69 -20.05
N SER A 376 -10.64 -9.72 -19.72
CA SER A 376 -11.54 -8.58 -19.80
C SER A 376 -11.12 -7.42 -18.90
N VAL A 377 -10.44 -7.70 -17.78
CA VAL A 377 -9.95 -6.70 -16.83
C VAL A 377 -9.03 -5.67 -17.48
N ARG A 378 -8.39 -6.02 -18.62
CA ARG A 378 -7.52 -5.13 -19.38
C ARG A 378 -8.21 -3.89 -19.91
N LYS A 379 -9.50 -3.98 -20.21
CA LYS A 379 -10.28 -2.83 -20.68
C LYS A 379 -10.52 -1.82 -19.56
N GLU A 380 -10.30 -2.23 -18.32
CA GLU A 380 -10.44 -1.41 -17.11
C GLU A 380 -9.08 -0.92 -16.59
N LEU A 381 -7.97 -1.29 -17.25
CA LEU A 381 -6.63 -0.83 -16.89
C LEU A 381 -6.38 0.58 -17.45
N ASP A 382 -5.94 1.46 -16.57
CA ASP A 382 -5.50 2.80 -16.94
C ASP A 382 -4.27 2.72 -17.88
N ALA A 383 -4.24 3.56 -18.92
CA ALA A 383 -3.11 3.64 -19.85
C ALA A 383 -1.81 3.98 -19.10
N GLY A 384 -0.82 3.09 -19.18
CA GLY A 384 0.49 3.22 -18.50
C GLY A 384 0.49 2.95 -16.99
N ARG A 385 -0.67 2.94 -16.32
CA ARG A 385 -0.72 2.85 -14.85
C ARG A 385 -0.89 1.45 -14.29
N LYS A 386 -1.13 0.43 -15.13
CA LYS A 386 -1.41 -0.97 -14.72
C LYS A 386 -2.45 -1.10 -13.58
N GLY A 387 -3.18 -0.02 -13.27
CA GLY A 387 -4.13 0.09 -12.17
C GLY A 387 -5.53 -0.14 -12.67
N ILE A 388 -6.36 -0.76 -11.83
CA ILE A 388 -7.78 -1.01 -12.10
C ILE A 388 -8.64 0.11 -11.49
N SER A 389 -9.88 0.23 -11.94
CA SER A 389 -10.80 1.24 -11.39
C SER A 389 -10.97 1.13 -9.87
N ALA A 390 -11.14 2.26 -9.18
CA ALA A 390 -11.37 2.29 -7.72
C ALA A 390 -12.55 1.41 -7.28
N TYR A 391 -13.56 1.28 -8.15
CA TYR A 391 -14.68 0.36 -7.94
C TYR A 391 -14.23 -1.11 -7.88
N ARG A 392 -13.40 -1.56 -8.84
CA ARG A 392 -12.84 -2.92 -8.81
C ARG A 392 -11.87 -3.13 -7.66
N MET A 393 -11.02 -2.15 -7.36
CA MET A 393 -10.12 -2.22 -6.21
C MET A 393 -10.90 -2.53 -4.93
N LYS A 394 -11.98 -1.78 -4.69
CA LYS A 394 -12.86 -1.98 -3.54
C LYS A 394 -13.48 -3.38 -3.52
N GLN A 395 -14.02 -3.85 -4.65
CA GLN A 395 -14.58 -5.20 -4.75
C GLN A 395 -13.56 -6.30 -4.41
N ILE A 396 -12.33 -6.18 -4.93
CA ILE A 396 -11.26 -7.14 -4.66
C ILE A 396 -10.89 -7.10 -3.17
N ALA A 397 -10.69 -5.91 -2.60
CA ALA A 397 -10.32 -5.74 -1.20
C ALA A 397 -11.38 -6.29 -0.24
N GLU A 398 -12.67 -6.00 -0.49
CA GLU A 398 -13.78 -6.55 0.29
C GLU A 398 -13.84 -8.08 0.20
N THR A 399 -13.70 -8.64 -0.99
CA THR A 399 -13.69 -10.11 -1.21
C THR A 399 -12.53 -10.77 -0.46
N VAL A 400 -11.32 -10.20 -0.53
CA VAL A 400 -10.14 -10.69 0.18
C VAL A 400 -10.34 -10.63 1.69
N LEU A 401 -10.88 -9.53 2.21
CA LEU A 401 -11.15 -9.39 3.63
C LEU A 401 -12.16 -10.42 4.14
N GLU A 402 -13.20 -10.72 3.36
CA GLU A 402 -14.15 -11.79 3.66
C GLU A 402 -13.46 -13.16 3.67
N ILE A 403 -12.61 -13.46 2.68
CA ILE A 403 -11.85 -14.71 2.64
C ILE A 403 -10.92 -14.83 3.86
N LEU A 404 -10.18 -13.77 4.21
CA LEU A 404 -9.31 -13.77 5.40
C LEU A 404 -10.09 -14.04 6.69
N LYS A 405 -11.33 -13.56 6.80
CA LYS A 405 -12.23 -13.84 7.93
C LYS A 405 -12.72 -15.30 7.90
N GLN A 406 -13.27 -15.74 6.76
CA GLN A 406 -13.83 -17.09 6.59
C GLN A 406 -12.79 -18.19 6.79
N ARG A 407 -11.55 -17.97 6.34
CA ARG A 407 -10.41 -18.90 6.43
C ARG A 407 -9.65 -18.78 7.75
N ASN A 408 -10.18 -18.05 8.74
CA ASN A 408 -9.60 -17.85 10.07
C ASN A 408 -8.21 -17.17 10.12
N PHE A 409 -7.69 -16.59 9.04
CA PHE A 409 -6.40 -15.88 9.07
C PHE A 409 -6.40 -14.79 10.15
N ILE A 410 -7.46 -13.98 10.24
CA ILE A 410 -7.58 -12.93 11.27
C ILE A 410 -7.42 -13.48 12.70
N LYS A 411 -7.91 -14.70 12.97
CA LYS A 411 -7.74 -15.39 14.25
C LYS A 411 -6.30 -15.88 14.45
N TYR A 412 -5.66 -16.34 13.37
CA TYR A 412 -4.31 -16.90 13.37
C TYR A 412 -3.19 -15.86 13.40
N ARG A 413 -3.48 -14.59 13.09
CA ARG A 413 -2.51 -13.48 13.17
C ARG A 413 -1.70 -13.46 14.47
N ARG A 414 -2.33 -13.79 15.60
CA ARG A 414 -1.72 -13.76 16.94
C ARG A 414 -0.61 -14.81 17.11
N TYR A 415 -0.64 -15.86 16.30
CA TYR A 415 0.33 -16.94 16.33
C TYR A 415 1.46 -16.72 15.31
N ILE A 416 1.35 -15.71 14.45
CA ILE A 416 2.42 -15.31 13.55
C ILE A 416 3.51 -14.61 14.36
N VAL A 417 4.68 -15.23 14.42
CA VAL A 417 5.82 -14.74 15.21
C VAL A 417 6.91 -14.17 14.30
N GLY A 418 7.53 -13.08 14.75
CA GLY A 418 8.82 -12.63 14.23
C GLY A 418 9.96 -13.29 15.00
N GLY A 419 11.09 -13.51 14.35
CA GLY A 419 12.34 -13.80 15.03
C GLY A 419 12.68 -12.62 15.96
N GLY A 420 12.33 -12.74 17.24
CA GLY A 420 12.37 -11.64 18.20
C GLY A 420 11.16 -10.71 18.12
N ASP A 421 10.67 -10.27 19.29
CA ASP A 421 9.56 -9.32 19.41
C ASP A 421 9.92 -8.04 18.63
N SER A 422 9.14 -7.72 17.59
CA SER A 422 9.44 -6.65 16.63
C SER A 422 9.39 -5.23 17.22
N ARG A 423 9.18 -5.10 18.52
CA ARG A 423 9.28 -3.83 19.26
C ARG A 423 10.72 -3.52 19.71
N ILE A 424 11.65 -4.48 19.66
CA ILE A 424 13.01 -4.37 20.24
C ILE A 424 14.11 -4.80 19.23
N ASN A 425 13.79 -4.97 17.94
CA ASN A 425 14.76 -5.51 16.97
C ASN A 425 15.55 -4.45 16.17
N ASN A 426 15.36 -3.16 16.43
CA ASN A 426 16.31 -2.16 15.93
C ASN A 426 17.45 -2.05 16.97
N PRO A 427 18.69 -2.46 16.66
CA PRO A 427 19.83 -2.33 17.59
C PRO A 427 20.17 -0.87 17.94
N LEU A 428 19.57 0.11 17.24
CA LEU A 428 19.64 1.55 17.52
C LEU A 428 18.37 2.10 18.20
N TYR A 429 17.33 1.29 18.45
CA TYR A 429 16.14 1.75 19.16
C TYR A 429 16.43 1.79 20.65
N ASP A 430 16.69 3.00 21.15
CA ASP A 430 16.68 3.28 22.57
C ASP A 430 15.28 3.79 22.98
N PRO A 431 14.47 2.96 23.66
CA PRO A 431 13.15 3.38 24.13
C PRO A 431 13.23 4.56 25.10
N LYS A 432 14.35 4.74 25.82
CA LYS A 432 14.54 5.91 26.69
C LYS A 432 14.76 7.16 25.87
N GLU A 433 15.56 7.10 24.81
CA GLU A 433 15.81 8.26 23.95
C GLU A 433 14.50 8.72 23.29
N GLU A 434 13.71 7.79 22.76
CA GLU A 434 12.45 8.12 22.09
C GLU A 434 11.42 8.73 23.07
N LEU A 435 11.26 8.13 24.25
CA LEU A 435 10.41 8.71 25.30
C LEU A 435 10.95 10.05 25.82
N THR A 436 12.27 10.24 25.83
CA THR A 436 12.90 11.53 26.19
C THR A 436 12.58 12.59 25.14
N ARG A 437 12.65 12.26 23.84
CA ARG A 437 12.25 13.17 22.76
C ARG A 437 10.79 13.62 22.90
N ILE A 438 9.88 12.69 23.19
CA ILE A 438 8.48 13.02 23.48
C ILE A 438 8.38 13.93 24.70
N SER A 439 9.10 13.61 25.79
CA SER A 439 9.10 14.40 27.02
C SER A 439 9.60 15.84 26.83
N ASN A 440 10.49 16.09 25.86
CA ASN A 440 11.00 17.43 25.57
C ASN A 440 9.91 18.41 25.09
N SER A 441 8.79 17.89 24.58
CA SER A 441 7.63 18.71 24.20
C SER A 441 6.76 19.12 25.39
N LYS A 442 7.03 18.58 26.58
CA LYS A 442 6.24 18.79 27.80
C LYS A 442 6.94 19.74 28.76
N LYS A 443 6.15 20.42 29.59
CA LYS A 443 6.60 21.31 30.66
C LYS A 443 6.18 20.75 32.01
N TRP A 444 7.06 20.91 33.00
CA TRP A 444 6.76 20.63 34.39
C TRP A 444 5.75 21.65 34.94
N PHE A 445 4.72 21.15 35.62
CA PHE A 445 3.70 21.92 36.31
C PHE A 445 3.65 21.49 37.78
N ASP A 446 3.98 22.42 38.67
CA ASP A 446 3.95 22.17 40.09
C ASP A 446 2.52 22.23 40.64
N SER A 447 2.02 21.10 41.11
CA SER A 447 0.64 20.91 41.60
C SER A 447 0.57 19.81 42.64
N ILE A 448 -0.62 19.40 43.09
CA ILE A 448 -0.79 18.20 43.93
C ILE A 448 -0.87 16.90 43.13
N LEU A 449 -0.97 16.99 41.79
CA LEU A 449 -1.16 15.84 40.91
C LEU A 449 0.14 15.05 40.74
N THR A 450 0.04 13.75 40.53
CA THR A 450 1.13 12.83 40.18
C THR A 450 1.61 13.13 38.76
N GLN A 451 0.68 13.41 37.85
CA GLN A 451 1.04 13.86 36.51
C GLN A 451 1.52 15.32 36.55
N LYS A 452 2.83 15.52 36.39
CA LYS A 452 3.49 16.84 36.42
C LYS A 452 3.86 17.38 35.04
N TYR A 453 3.90 16.55 34.01
CA TYR A 453 4.34 16.95 32.68
C TYR A 453 3.15 17.11 31.74
N PHE A 454 3.01 18.30 31.16
CA PHE A 454 1.91 18.67 30.26
C PHE A 454 2.42 19.37 29.00
N PRO A 455 1.69 19.32 27.86
CA PRO A 455 0.39 18.66 27.69
C PRO A 455 0.50 17.12 27.58
N PRO A 456 -0.61 16.37 27.81
CA PRO A 456 -0.70 14.96 27.46
C PRO A 456 -0.45 14.77 25.96
N VAL A 457 0.43 13.83 25.60
CA VAL A 457 0.76 13.56 24.19
C VAL A 457 -0.09 12.43 23.62
N GLU A 458 -0.50 11.49 24.46
CA GLU A 458 -1.32 10.34 24.08
C GLU A 458 -2.64 10.27 24.87
N GLU A 459 -3.61 9.56 24.34
CA GLU A 459 -4.94 9.36 24.98
C GLU A 459 -4.82 8.69 26.36
N GLN A 460 -3.85 7.79 26.53
CA GLN A 460 -3.60 7.09 27.80
C GLN A 460 -3.20 8.08 28.91
N GLU A 461 -2.53 9.17 28.58
CA GLU A 461 -2.21 10.22 29.55
C GLU A 461 -3.44 11.06 29.93
N VAL A 462 -4.41 11.22 29.02
CA VAL A 462 -5.71 11.86 29.32
C VAL A 462 -6.52 10.98 30.27
N ILE A 463 -6.57 9.67 30.01
CA ILE A 463 -7.24 8.69 30.87
C ILE A 463 -6.62 8.71 32.27
N SER A 464 -5.28 8.64 32.35
CA SER A 464 -4.54 8.69 33.61
C SER A 464 -4.87 9.95 34.41
N LEU A 465 -4.84 11.12 33.76
CA LEU A 465 -5.16 12.40 34.40
C LEU A 465 -6.61 12.44 34.92
N PHE A 466 -7.58 11.98 34.13
CA PHE A 466 -8.99 11.96 34.54
C PHE A 466 -9.20 11.08 35.78
N VAL A 467 -8.63 9.88 35.78
CA VAL A 467 -8.70 8.95 36.93
C VAL A 467 -8.04 9.57 38.16
N GLU A 468 -6.90 10.24 37.99
CA GLU A 468 -6.24 10.96 39.07
C GLU A 468 -7.10 12.10 39.63
N LEU A 469 -7.73 12.91 38.77
CA LEU A 469 -8.62 13.99 39.21
C LEU A 469 -9.83 13.47 39.99
N ILE A 470 -10.34 12.28 39.64
CA ILE A 470 -11.37 11.58 40.42
C ILE A 470 -10.81 11.13 41.77
N ALA A 471 -9.62 10.51 41.80
CA ALA A 471 -8.99 10.03 43.02
C ALA A 471 -8.71 11.15 44.02
N GLN A 472 -8.32 12.33 43.52
CA GLN A 472 -8.09 13.54 44.31
C GLN A 472 -9.40 14.29 44.67
N LYS A 473 -10.57 13.76 44.31
CA LYS A 473 -11.91 14.35 44.54
C LYS A 473 -12.11 15.73 43.91
N ILE A 474 -11.31 16.07 42.91
CA ILE A 474 -11.46 17.28 42.09
C ILE A 474 -12.63 17.08 41.13
N LEU A 475 -12.66 15.92 40.47
CA LEU A 475 -13.85 15.40 39.78
C LEU A 475 -14.61 14.46 40.70
N ARG A 476 -15.94 14.51 40.65
CA ARG A 476 -16.80 13.87 41.65
C ARG A 476 -17.93 13.10 40.99
N GLY A 477 -18.30 12.00 41.63
CA GLY A 477 -19.42 11.17 41.24
C GLY A 477 -19.12 10.09 40.21
N TYR A 478 -17.88 9.98 39.73
CA TYR A 478 -17.46 8.97 38.76
C TYR A 478 -16.83 7.77 39.47
N TYR A 479 -17.45 6.59 39.31
CA TYR A 479 -16.94 5.33 39.85
C TYR A 479 -16.58 4.40 38.70
N LEU A 480 -15.29 4.18 38.51
CA LEU A 480 -14.78 3.35 37.43
C LEU A 480 -15.24 1.90 37.59
N LYS A 481 -15.87 1.34 36.54
CA LYS A 481 -16.16 -0.09 36.44
C LYS A 481 -15.16 -0.81 35.55
N VAL A 482 -14.93 -0.31 34.35
CA VAL A 482 -14.06 -0.93 33.34
C VAL A 482 -13.35 0.14 32.52
N LEU A 483 -12.04 -0.03 32.31
CA LEU A 483 -11.29 0.62 31.23
C LEU A 483 -10.84 -0.44 30.22
N SER A 484 -10.95 -0.13 28.92
CA SER A 484 -10.50 -1.01 27.85
C SER A 484 -9.61 -0.25 26.87
N GLY A 485 -8.49 -0.87 26.47
CA GLY A 485 -7.67 -0.42 25.35
C GLY A 485 -7.88 -1.20 24.05
N TYR A 486 -8.84 -2.13 24.02
CA TYR A 486 -9.06 -3.04 22.89
C TYR A 486 -10.50 -3.11 22.39
N GLN A 487 -11.46 -2.72 23.24
CA GLN A 487 -12.88 -2.69 22.89
C GLN A 487 -13.23 -1.40 22.15
N VAL A 488 -14.45 -1.33 21.59
CA VAL A 488 -14.91 -0.20 20.77
C VAL A 488 -14.99 1.11 21.56
N TYR A 489 -15.31 1.06 22.86
CA TYR A 489 -15.38 2.23 23.74
C TYR A 489 -14.45 2.05 24.94
N ASP A 490 -13.97 3.17 25.47
CA ASP A 490 -12.81 3.16 26.36
C ASP A 490 -13.19 2.91 27.82
N GLY A 491 -14.31 3.46 28.31
CA GLY A 491 -14.65 3.43 29.74
C GLY A 491 -16.12 3.24 30.05
N LEU A 492 -16.42 2.30 30.97
CA LEU A 492 -17.73 2.16 31.61
C LEU A 492 -17.63 2.63 33.07
N TYR A 493 -18.53 3.53 33.46
CA TYR A 493 -18.56 4.12 34.80
C TYR A 493 -19.97 4.05 35.39
N GLU A 494 -20.05 3.89 36.72
CA GLU A 494 -21.24 4.29 37.45
C GLU A 494 -21.09 5.75 37.88
N TYR A 495 -22.02 6.59 37.46
CA TYR A 495 -22.16 7.94 37.95
C TYR A 495 -23.12 7.96 39.14
N ARG A 496 -22.67 8.47 40.30
CA ARG A 496 -23.49 8.67 41.50
C ARG A 496 -23.06 9.92 42.25
N LEU A 497 -23.96 10.88 42.41
CA LEU A 497 -23.65 12.13 43.11
C LEU A 497 -24.84 12.63 43.93
N ASP A 498 -24.64 12.76 45.24
CA ASP A 498 -25.63 13.30 46.16
C ASP A 498 -25.46 14.82 46.33
N GLN A 499 -26.58 15.52 46.47
CA GLN A 499 -26.59 16.97 46.66
C GLN A 499 -25.88 17.36 47.97
N THR A 500 -24.78 18.10 47.83
CA THR A 500 -24.01 18.69 48.94
C THR A 500 -23.48 20.06 48.52
N VAL A 501 -23.12 20.91 49.48
CA VAL A 501 -22.57 22.26 49.20
C VAL A 501 -21.31 22.18 48.33
N GLU A 502 -20.52 21.12 48.46
CA GLU A 502 -19.26 20.94 47.72
C GLU A 502 -19.47 20.54 46.25
N VAL A 503 -20.66 20.09 45.87
CA VAL A 503 -20.95 19.67 44.48
C VAL A 503 -21.91 20.60 43.76
N GLU A 504 -22.51 21.54 44.49
CA GLU A 504 -23.38 22.57 43.93
C GLU A 504 -22.56 23.62 43.18
N TYR A 505 -23.09 24.04 42.04
CA TYR A 505 -22.53 25.14 41.27
C TYR A 505 -22.57 26.45 42.09
N SER A 506 -21.44 27.15 42.14
CA SER A 506 -21.31 28.49 42.73
C SER A 506 -20.15 29.23 42.07
N GLU A 507 -19.98 30.52 42.36
CA GLU A 507 -18.83 31.31 41.87
C GLU A 507 -17.47 30.67 42.24
N ASN A 508 -17.42 29.99 43.39
CA ASN A 508 -16.22 29.28 43.87
C ASN A 508 -16.15 27.82 43.40
N ASN A 509 -17.22 27.29 42.78
CA ASN A 509 -17.27 25.94 42.24
C ASN A 509 -17.91 25.92 40.84
N ASN A 510 -17.13 26.39 39.87
CA ASN A 510 -17.55 26.43 38.48
C ASN A 510 -17.71 25.03 37.86
N LEU A 511 -17.26 23.95 38.51
CA LEU A 511 -17.44 22.57 38.05
C LEU A 511 -18.74 21.94 38.55
N GLY A 512 -19.41 22.57 39.51
CA GLY A 512 -20.61 22.07 40.16
C GLY A 512 -21.84 21.95 39.26
N ILE A 513 -22.87 21.32 39.83
CA ILE A 513 -24.19 21.14 39.22
C ILE A 513 -25.18 22.10 39.88
N HIS A 514 -26.04 22.74 39.08
CA HIS A 514 -27.01 23.69 39.60
C HIS A 514 -28.02 23.02 40.53
N LYS A 515 -28.35 23.69 41.64
CA LYS A 515 -29.25 23.16 42.69
C LYS A 515 -30.59 22.65 42.16
N ASN A 516 -31.15 23.33 41.16
CA ASN A 516 -32.44 22.94 40.57
C ASN A 516 -32.38 21.58 39.86
N ILE A 517 -31.22 21.19 39.31
CA ILE A 517 -31.04 19.87 38.70
C ILE A 517 -31.13 18.77 39.76
N PHE A 518 -30.49 18.95 40.92
CA PHE A 518 -30.62 18.02 42.03
C PHE A 518 -32.07 17.92 42.52
N ASN A 519 -32.75 19.06 42.68
CA ASN A 519 -34.15 19.08 43.10
C ASN A 519 -35.07 18.31 42.13
N ALA A 520 -34.84 18.46 40.81
CA ALA A 520 -35.60 17.76 39.77
C ALA A 520 -35.35 16.24 39.75
N ASN A 521 -34.21 15.77 40.28
CA ASN A 521 -33.79 14.37 40.26
C ASN A 521 -33.82 13.72 41.66
N GLY A 522 -34.57 14.27 42.62
CA GLY A 522 -34.71 13.66 43.96
C GLY A 522 -33.46 13.78 44.84
N LYS A 523 -32.68 14.86 44.66
CA LYS A 523 -31.44 15.20 45.40
C LYS A 523 -30.26 14.24 45.23
N SER A 524 -30.37 13.26 44.34
CA SER A 524 -29.28 12.33 44.01
C SER A 524 -29.32 12.01 42.52
N LEU A 525 -28.17 12.04 41.87
CA LEU A 525 -28.02 11.71 40.45
C LEU A 525 -27.38 10.34 40.35
N LYS A 526 -28.00 9.40 39.61
CA LYS A 526 -27.46 8.06 39.40
C LYS A 526 -27.68 7.59 37.97
N LYS A 527 -26.61 7.19 37.28
CA LYS A 527 -26.67 6.66 35.92
C LYS A 527 -25.45 5.78 35.64
N GLU A 528 -25.60 4.73 34.84
CA GLU A 528 -24.45 4.07 34.21
C GLU A 528 -24.11 4.80 32.92
N ILE A 529 -22.83 5.16 32.74
CA ILE A 529 -22.40 6.02 31.65
C ILE A 529 -21.21 5.44 30.89
N LEU A 530 -21.23 5.64 29.58
CA LEU A 530 -20.11 5.38 28.69
C LEU A 530 -19.28 6.65 28.50
N ILE A 531 -18.01 6.56 28.86
CA ILE A 531 -17.03 7.63 28.70
C ILE A 531 -16.05 7.24 27.60
N GLU A 532 -15.89 8.15 26.66
CA GLU A 532 -14.90 8.10 25.59
C GLU A 532 -13.78 9.11 25.90
N PHE A 533 -12.54 8.74 25.63
CA PHE A 533 -11.39 9.62 25.84
C PHE A 533 -10.76 9.97 24.49
N LYS A 534 -10.36 11.22 24.32
CA LYS A 534 -9.52 11.65 23.18
C LYS A 534 -8.48 12.66 23.63
N ARG A 535 -7.38 12.75 22.91
CA ARG A 535 -6.42 13.85 23.10
C ARG A 535 -7.08 15.20 22.72
N GLU A 536 -7.65 15.26 21.53
CA GLU A 536 -8.31 16.46 21.00
C GLU A 536 -9.70 16.12 20.48
N LEU A 537 -10.64 17.08 20.59
CA LEU A 537 -12.02 16.92 20.13
C LEU A 537 -12.11 16.42 18.69
N ASP A 538 -11.33 17.00 17.77
CA ASP A 538 -11.36 16.68 16.34
C ASP A 538 -11.08 15.20 16.02
N SER A 539 -10.38 14.50 16.93
CA SER A 539 -10.02 13.10 16.74
C SER A 539 -11.23 12.17 16.73
N ILE A 540 -12.33 12.53 17.42
CA ILE A 540 -13.54 11.69 17.46
C ILE A 540 -14.23 11.58 16.09
N TYR A 541 -14.14 12.62 15.26
CA TYR A 541 -14.77 12.62 13.93
C TYR A 541 -14.12 11.64 12.95
N LYS A 542 -12.82 11.34 13.12
CA LYS A 542 -12.14 10.30 12.34
C LYS A 542 -12.70 8.91 12.65
N ASP A 543 -13.00 8.65 13.92
CA ASP A 543 -13.57 7.37 14.36
C ASP A 543 -15.04 7.21 13.91
N ILE A 544 -15.80 8.31 13.91
CA ILE A 544 -17.20 8.31 13.42
C ILE A 544 -17.25 8.14 11.90
N SER A 545 -16.45 8.90 11.15
CA SER A 545 -16.44 8.83 9.67
C SER A 545 -15.95 7.49 9.12
N SER A 546 -15.10 6.78 9.87
CA SER A 546 -14.68 5.42 9.55
C SER A 546 -15.63 4.33 10.06
N ASN A 547 -16.81 4.71 10.57
CA ASN A 547 -17.83 3.83 11.15
C ASN A 547 -17.30 2.92 12.27
N LYS A 548 -16.27 3.38 13.00
CA LYS A 548 -15.68 2.67 14.14
C LYS A 548 -16.45 2.92 15.42
N LYS A 549 -16.95 4.15 15.61
CA LYS A 549 -17.70 4.56 16.80
C LYS A 549 -18.99 5.27 16.40
N ASP A 550 -20.03 5.07 17.20
CA ASP A 550 -21.28 5.81 17.07
C ASP A 550 -21.35 6.83 18.21
N ILE A 551 -21.40 8.11 17.84
CA ILE A 551 -21.43 9.21 18.80
C ILE A 551 -22.64 9.13 19.71
N SER A 552 -23.76 8.52 19.30
CA SER A 552 -24.99 8.41 20.09
C SER A 552 -24.83 7.51 21.33
N HIS A 553 -23.87 6.58 21.31
CA HIS A 553 -23.58 5.71 22.46
C HIS A 553 -22.75 6.40 23.55
N ILE A 554 -22.12 7.53 23.24
CA ILE A 554 -21.21 8.21 24.17
C ILE A 554 -22.03 9.15 25.06
N ASP A 555 -22.00 8.91 26.37
CA ASP A 555 -22.65 9.75 27.36
C ASP A 555 -21.80 10.97 27.71
N ILE A 556 -20.48 10.82 27.81
CA ILE A 556 -19.53 11.89 28.11
C ILE A 556 -18.27 11.70 27.27
N LEU A 557 -17.78 12.78 26.67
CA LEU A 557 -16.48 12.82 26.01
C LEU A 557 -15.48 13.56 26.91
N VAL A 558 -14.37 12.90 27.24
CA VAL A 558 -13.28 13.51 28.01
C VAL A 558 -12.13 13.82 27.04
N VAL A 559 -11.67 15.07 27.03
CA VAL A 559 -10.57 15.51 26.18
C VAL A 559 -9.53 16.30 26.93
N TRP A 560 -8.30 16.33 26.42
CA TRP A 560 -7.33 17.30 26.89
C TRP A 560 -7.71 18.72 26.48
N ASP A 561 -7.92 18.97 25.18
CA ASP A 561 -8.25 20.29 24.64
C ASP A 561 -9.35 20.18 23.57
N VAL A 562 -10.36 21.06 23.63
CA VAL A 562 -11.42 21.17 22.61
C VAL A 562 -11.06 22.15 21.49
N ASN A 563 -9.98 22.93 21.65
CA ASN A 563 -9.59 24.04 20.79
C ASN A 563 -10.74 25.04 20.58
N PHE A 564 -11.33 25.52 21.69
CA PHE A 564 -12.56 26.32 21.67
C PHE A 564 -12.51 27.57 20.77
N LYS A 565 -11.32 28.14 20.55
CA LYS A 565 -11.09 29.27 19.64
C LYS A 565 -11.50 28.96 18.19
N ASP A 566 -11.45 27.70 17.79
CA ASP A 566 -11.74 27.23 16.43
C ASP A 566 -13.20 26.75 16.26
N LYS A 567 -14.09 27.03 17.20
CA LYS A 567 -15.50 26.58 17.15
C LYS A 567 -16.26 26.97 15.86
N GLU A 568 -15.94 28.11 15.27
CA GLU A 568 -16.55 28.52 13.99
C GLU A 568 -16.09 27.64 12.83
N LYS A 569 -14.82 27.21 12.86
CA LYS A 569 -14.29 26.27 11.88
C LYS A 569 -14.94 24.90 12.06
N LEU A 570 -15.08 24.43 13.29
CA LEU A 570 -15.81 23.19 13.60
C LEU A 570 -17.23 23.21 13.03
N GLN A 571 -17.96 24.31 13.23
CA GLN A 571 -19.31 24.48 12.69
C GLN A 571 -19.33 24.48 11.16
N ARG A 572 -18.38 25.14 10.50
CA ARG A 572 -18.28 25.13 9.02
C ARG A 572 -17.93 23.74 8.47
N ASP A 573 -16.99 23.04 9.10
CA ASP A 573 -16.41 21.81 8.57
C ASP A 573 -17.26 20.57 8.91
N LYS A 574 -17.92 20.57 10.08
CA LYS A 574 -18.65 19.42 10.62
C LYS A 574 -20.14 19.66 10.82
N GLY A 575 -20.60 20.91 10.81
CA GLY A 575 -21.99 21.27 11.08
C GLY A 575 -22.37 21.26 12.57
N ASP A 576 -21.42 20.95 13.46
CA ASP A 576 -21.64 20.87 14.91
C ASP A 576 -21.33 22.20 15.61
N ILE A 577 -22.08 22.52 16.66
CA ILE A 577 -21.92 23.75 17.44
C ILE A 577 -21.32 23.41 18.80
N LEU A 578 -20.12 23.94 19.07
CA LEU A 578 -19.46 23.83 20.36
C LEU A 578 -19.76 25.07 21.22
N THR A 579 -20.32 24.85 22.41
CA THR A 579 -20.60 25.91 23.38
C THR A 579 -19.99 25.58 24.74
N GLU A 580 -19.89 26.59 25.60
CA GLU A 580 -19.68 26.34 27.03
C GLU A 580 -20.88 25.59 27.61
N LYS A 581 -20.68 24.94 28.76
CA LYS A 581 -21.73 24.17 29.42
C LYS A 581 -22.92 25.05 29.83
N ASP A 582 -24.12 24.55 29.55
CA ASP A 582 -25.33 25.11 30.12
C ASP A 582 -25.50 24.63 31.58
N ILE A 583 -25.31 25.57 32.51
CA ILE A 583 -25.42 25.38 33.95
C ILE A 583 -26.81 24.86 34.35
N THR A 584 -27.85 25.25 33.61
CA THR A 584 -29.24 24.97 33.97
C THR A 584 -29.72 23.59 33.54
N THR A 585 -28.99 22.91 32.65
CA THR A 585 -29.36 21.59 32.11
C THR A 585 -28.32 20.50 32.37
N ASN A 586 -27.09 20.86 32.76
CA ASN A 586 -26.02 19.89 32.99
C ASN A 586 -26.26 19.00 34.23
N VAL A 587 -26.16 17.68 34.04
CA VAL A 587 -26.35 16.66 35.08
C VAL A 587 -25.04 15.97 35.52
N PHE A 588 -23.90 16.37 34.97
CA PHE A 588 -22.60 15.74 35.25
C PHE A 588 -21.60 16.73 35.83
N TYR A 589 -20.93 16.37 36.92
CA TYR A 589 -19.97 17.25 37.60
C TYR A 589 -18.68 17.38 36.78
N GLY A 590 -18.19 18.60 36.58
CA GLY A 590 -16.94 18.84 35.84
C GLY A 590 -17.08 18.97 34.33
N VAL A 591 -18.30 18.92 33.78
CA VAL A 591 -18.55 19.29 32.37
C VAL A 591 -18.18 20.77 32.15
N THR A 592 -17.40 21.02 31.10
CA THR A 592 -16.90 22.35 30.73
C THR A 592 -17.54 22.86 29.45
N HIS A 593 -17.81 21.95 28.50
CA HIS A 593 -18.33 22.27 27.18
C HIS A 593 -19.49 21.34 26.81
N GLN A 594 -20.27 21.73 25.81
CA GLN A 594 -21.32 20.93 25.19
C GLN A 594 -21.21 21.01 23.68
N LEU A 595 -21.38 19.87 23.02
CA LEU A 595 -21.38 19.76 21.57
C LEU A 595 -22.78 19.42 21.07
N PHE A 596 -23.35 20.29 20.24
CA PHE A 596 -24.61 20.08 19.56
C PHE A 596 -24.33 19.63 18.13
N GLY A 597 -24.63 18.36 17.84
CA GLY A 597 -24.48 17.81 16.49
C GLY A 597 -25.81 17.44 15.85
N GLY A 598 -25.87 17.50 14.51
CA GLY A 598 -27.11 17.28 13.76
C GLY A 598 -27.70 15.86 13.87
N SER A 599 -26.94 14.89 14.39
CA SER A 599 -27.33 13.48 14.53
C SER A 599 -27.82 13.09 15.94
N ARG A 600 -27.74 13.96 16.95
CA ARG A 600 -28.17 13.67 18.33
C ARG A 600 -29.37 14.52 18.75
N GLN A 601 -30.29 13.93 19.52
CA GLN A 601 -31.40 14.66 20.15
C GLN A 601 -30.98 15.48 21.39
N GLN A 602 -29.87 15.10 22.04
CA GLN A 602 -29.32 15.79 23.21
C GLN A 602 -27.85 16.18 22.96
N PRO A 603 -27.40 17.33 23.49
CA PRO A 603 -26.00 17.72 23.40
C PRO A 603 -25.10 16.68 24.06
N LEU A 604 -23.92 16.45 23.48
CA LEU A 604 -22.87 15.64 24.07
C LEU A 604 -22.12 16.48 25.13
N PRO A 605 -22.17 16.11 26.42
CA PRO A 605 -21.36 16.73 27.46
C PRO A 605 -19.87 16.44 27.25
N ILE A 606 -19.05 17.48 27.38
CA ILE A 606 -17.59 17.38 27.25
C ILE A 606 -16.92 17.83 28.54
N ILE A 607 -15.97 17.02 29.01
CA ILE A 607 -15.06 17.36 30.11
C ILE A 607 -13.69 17.66 29.50
N GLU A 608 -13.32 18.93 29.46
CA GLU A 608 -11.98 19.36 29.03
C GLU A 608 -11.04 19.46 30.23
N LEU A 609 -10.02 18.58 30.26
CA LEU A 609 -9.10 18.49 31.38
C LEU A 609 -8.20 19.72 31.50
N LYS A 610 -7.75 20.29 30.37
CA LYS A 610 -6.97 21.53 30.38
C LYS A 610 -7.74 22.66 31.08
N LYS A 611 -9.01 22.84 30.73
CA LYS A 611 -9.88 23.84 31.36
C LYS A 611 -10.08 23.60 32.86
N ILE A 612 -10.19 22.35 33.29
CA ILE A 612 -10.25 22.01 34.72
C ILE A 612 -8.97 22.42 35.43
N LEU A 613 -7.79 22.15 34.85
CA LEU A 613 -6.53 22.56 35.44
C LEU A 613 -6.39 24.10 35.50
N GLU A 614 -6.86 24.83 34.49
CA GLU A 614 -6.93 26.29 34.51
C GLU A 614 -7.79 26.79 35.69
N LEU A 615 -8.98 26.21 35.87
CA LEU A 615 -9.95 26.64 36.89
C LEU A 615 -9.53 26.29 38.32
N VAL A 616 -8.90 25.13 38.52
CA VAL A 616 -8.61 24.58 39.85
C VAL A 616 -7.18 24.88 40.30
N PHE A 617 -6.24 24.89 39.37
CA PHE A 617 -4.81 24.99 39.68
C PHE A 617 -4.12 26.20 39.04
N ASN A 618 -4.85 27.11 38.40
CA ASN A 618 -4.29 28.24 37.65
C ASN A 618 -3.24 27.80 36.61
N TYR A 619 -3.43 26.62 36.01
CA TYR A 619 -2.54 26.13 34.95
C TYR A 619 -2.53 27.11 33.77
N GLN A 620 -1.35 27.52 33.32
CA GLN A 620 -1.15 28.38 32.15
C GLN A 620 -0.40 27.57 31.08
N GLY A 621 -1.15 26.84 30.26
CA GLY A 621 -0.64 25.86 29.31
C GLY A 621 -0.87 26.17 27.86
#